data_AF-A0A1D6H8Q8-F1
#
_entry.id   AF-A0A1D6H8Q8-F1
#
_cell.length_a   1.000
_cell.length_b   1.000
_cell.length_c   1.000
_cell.angle_alpha   90.00
_cell.angle_beta   90.00
_cell.angle_gamma   90.00
#
_symmetry.space_group_name_H-M   'P 1'
#
loop_
_entity.id
_entity.type
_entity.pdbx_description
1 polymer ?
#
loop_
_entity_poly.entity_id
_entity_poly.type
_entity_poly.pdbx_seq_one_letter_code
_entity_poly.pdbx_strand_id
1 'polypeptide(L)'
;MVASLDNVRGLTLAMSSSAFIGSSFVIKKVGLKKAGDNGVRAASGGFSYLYEPLWWLGMITMILGEVANFAAYAFAPAVLVTPLGALSIIFSAVLAHFILKENLHMFGVVGCILCVVGSVGIVLHAPKERKIDSMKEIWHLATQPGFIVYSCVAVACVLFLIFRVVERSGHRLMLVYIAICSLMGSLTVISVKAVAIALKLSFGGSNQFIYVQTWFFIVVVTICCLVQLNYLNKVSKCSGIWIHS
;
A
#
# COMPACT_ATOMS: atom_id res chain seq x y z
N MET A 1 -16.12 21.11 -20.45
CA MET A 1 -14.88 20.56 -21.04
C MET A 1 -13.63 20.82 -20.19
N VAL A 2 -13.64 21.79 -19.25
CA VAL A 2 -12.51 22.13 -18.36
C VAL A 2 -12.11 21.00 -17.38
N ALA A 3 -13.09 20.27 -16.82
CA ALA A 3 -12.83 19.16 -15.89
C ALA A 3 -11.98 18.02 -16.49
N SER A 4 -11.91 17.87 -17.81
CA SER A 4 -11.09 16.82 -18.43
C SER A 4 -9.61 17.20 -18.48
N LEU A 5 -9.28 18.48 -18.66
CA LEU A 5 -7.89 18.93 -18.80
C LEU A 5 -7.16 18.88 -17.45
N ASP A 6 -7.82 19.33 -16.38
CA ASP A 6 -7.25 19.30 -15.03
C ASP A 6 -7.06 17.86 -14.54
N ASN A 7 -8.02 16.98 -14.80
CA ASN A 7 -7.89 15.56 -14.52
C ASN A 7 -6.74 14.92 -15.32
N VAL A 8 -6.56 15.27 -16.60
CA VAL A 8 -5.43 14.78 -17.42
C VAL A 8 -4.10 15.27 -16.86
N ARG A 9 -4.01 16.55 -16.46
CA ARG A 9 -2.81 17.10 -15.80
C ARG A 9 -2.49 16.39 -14.49
N GLY A 10 -3.50 16.15 -13.66
CA GLY A 10 -3.33 15.39 -12.41
C GLY A 10 -2.89 13.94 -12.68
N LEU A 11 -3.44 13.30 -13.70
CA LEU A 11 -3.08 11.93 -14.09
C LEU A 11 -1.63 11.84 -14.58
N THR A 12 -1.20 12.76 -15.46
CA THR A 12 0.18 12.76 -15.97
C THR A 12 1.20 13.07 -14.87
N LEU A 13 0.87 13.98 -13.95
CA LEU A 13 1.66 14.26 -12.75
C LEU A 13 1.76 13.04 -11.81
N ALA A 14 0.66 12.32 -11.60
CA ALA A 14 0.66 11.12 -10.77
C ALA A 14 1.48 9.97 -11.40
N MET A 15 1.41 9.81 -12.72
CA MET A 15 2.22 8.82 -13.45
C MET A 15 3.72 9.15 -13.39
N SER A 16 4.09 10.42 -13.62
CA SER A 16 5.50 10.84 -13.54
C SER A 16 6.04 10.73 -12.11
N SER A 17 5.25 11.13 -11.12
CA SER A 17 5.54 10.92 -9.70
C SER A 17 5.82 9.44 -9.39
N SER A 18 4.96 8.54 -9.85
CA SER A 18 5.10 7.11 -9.61
C SER A 18 6.38 6.54 -10.24
N ALA A 19 6.78 7.03 -11.42
CA ALA A 19 8.03 6.65 -12.04
C ALA A 19 9.25 7.17 -11.25
N PHE A 20 9.22 8.40 -10.74
CA PHE A 20 10.28 8.96 -9.90
C PHE A 20 10.42 8.23 -8.57
N ILE A 21 9.31 7.98 -7.88
CA ILE A 21 9.27 7.23 -6.62
C ILE A 21 9.77 5.79 -6.85
N GLY A 22 9.29 5.12 -7.89
CA GLY A 22 9.71 3.75 -8.23
C GLY A 22 11.21 3.65 -8.54
N SER A 23 11.73 4.60 -9.33
CA SER A 23 13.16 4.67 -9.67
C SER A 23 14.02 5.00 -8.46
N SER A 24 13.56 5.89 -7.59
CA SER A 24 14.23 6.26 -6.34
C SER A 24 14.52 5.03 -5.46
N PHE A 25 13.56 4.12 -5.32
CA PHE A 25 13.78 2.89 -4.54
C PHE A 25 14.93 2.04 -5.09
N VAL A 26 15.03 1.92 -6.42
CA VAL A 26 16.10 1.14 -7.06
C VAL A 26 17.44 1.84 -6.93
N ILE A 27 17.49 3.15 -7.15
CA ILE A 27 18.72 3.95 -7.01
C ILE A 27 19.24 3.88 -5.56
N LYS A 28 18.35 4.04 -4.56
CA LYS A 28 18.72 3.89 -3.15
C LYS A 28 19.24 2.49 -2.85
N LYS A 29 18.63 1.44 -3.42
CA LYS A 29 19.08 0.05 -3.25
C LYS A 29 20.47 -0.16 -3.83
N VAL A 30 20.77 0.39 -5.01
CA VAL A 30 22.12 0.37 -5.60
C VAL A 30 23.12 1.11 -4.71
N GLY A 31 22.76 2.31 -4.23
CA GLY A 31 23.60 3.10 -3.33
C GLY A 31 23.90 2.38 -2.00
N LEU A 32 22.89 1.76 -1.39
CA LEU A 32 23.06 0.99 -0.15
C LEU A 32 23.96 -0.23 -0.35
N LYS A 33 23.81 -0.96 -1.48
CA LYS A 33 24.67 -2.11 -1.80
C LYS A 33 26.13 -1.68 -1.92
N LYS A 34 26.39 -0.61 -2.69
CA LYS A 34 27.74 -0.07 -2.88
C LYS A 34 28.36 0.47 -1.59
N ALA A 35 27.55 1.12 -0.74
CA ALA A 35 28.00 1.58 0.57
C ALA A 35 28.30 0.42 1.55
N GLY A 36 27.58 -0.69 1.42
CA GLY A 36 27.81 -1.92 2.19
C GLY A 36 29.03 -2.73 1.74
N ASP A 37 29.47 -2.58 0.49
CA ASP A 37 30.73 -3.18 0.01
C ASP A 37 31.96 -2.42 0.56
N ASN A 38 31.82 -1.12 0.84
CA ASN A 38 32.89 -0.24 1.31
C ASN A 38 32.87 0.02 2.83
N GLY A 39 31.91 -0.52 3.58
CA GLY A 39 31.72 -0.23 5.00
C GLY A 39 30.66 -1.09 5.67
N VAL A 40 30.34 -0.77 6.92
CA VAL A 40 29.31 -1.50 7.67
C VAL A 40 27.95 -1.28 7.01
N ARG A 41 27.25 -2.37 6.68
CA ARG A 41 25.91 -2.34 6.08
C ARG A 41 24.94 -1.52 6.93
N ALA A 42 24.04 -0.78 6.27
CA ALA A 42 23.02 0.02 6.94
C ALA A 42 22.10 -0.83 7.84
N ALA A 43 21.78 -2.06 7.43
CA ALA A 43 21.02 -3.03 8.23
C ALA A 43 21.67 -3.42 9.56
N SER A 44 22.99 -3.21 9.70
CA SER A 44 23.76 -3.48 10.92
C SER A 44 24.07 -2.22 11.74
N GLY A 45 23.42 -1.09 11.42
CA GLY A 45 23.62 0.20 12.09
C GLY A 45 24.75 1.05 11.53
N GLY A 46 25.30 0.72 10.35
CA GLY A 46 26.36 1.49 9.72
C GLY A 46 25.86 2.75 8.99
N PHE A 47 26.59 3.86 9.15
CA PHE A 47 26.27 5.15 8.50
C PHE A 47 27.00 5.36 7.15
N SER A 48 27.65 4.33 6.61
CA SER A 48 28.48 4.42 5.40
C SER A 48 27.69 4.87 4.15
N TYR A 49 26.38 4.64 4.13
CA TYR A 49 25.51 5.03 3.03
C TYR A 49 25.34 6.55 2.87
N LEU A 50 25.58 7.34 3.92
CA LEU A 50 25.49 8.80 3.86
C LEU A 50 26.57 9.43 2.97
N TYR A 51 27.68 8.73 2.76
CA TYR A 51 28.78 9.18 1.90
C TYR A 51 28.59 8.77 0.44
N GLU A 52 27.65 7.86 0.13
CA GLU A 52 27.45 7.38 -1.23
C GLU A 52 26.56 8.35 -2.02
N PRO A 53 27.05 9.00 -3.10
CA PRO A 53 26.28 9.99 -3.85
C PRO A 53 25.04 9.41 -4.53
N LEU A 54 25.06 8.12 -4.88
CA LEU A 54 23.90 7.42 -5.45
C LEU A 54 22.74 7.34 -4.45
N TRP A 55 23.02 7.21 -3.15
CA TRP A 55 21.96 7.21 -2.14
C TRP A 55 21.26 8.56 -2.07
N TRP A 56 22.02 9.66 -2.08
CA TRP A 56 21.48 11.02 -2.10
C TRP A 56 20.69 11.32 -3.37
N LEU A 57 21.16 10.86 -4.54
CA LEU A 57 20.41 10.95 -5.79
C LEU A 57 19.04 10.24 -5.67
N GLY A 58 19.02 9.07 -5.03
CA GLY A 58 17.81 8.36 -4.70
C GLY A 58 16.87 9.15 -3.78
N MET A 59 17.41 9.84 -2.77
CA MET A 59 16.60 10.69 -1.88
C MET A 59 16.02 11.92 -2.61
N ILE A 60 16.80 12.60 -3.44
CA ILE A 60 16.35 13.77 -4.21
C ILE A 60 15.22 13.36 -5.17
N THR A 61 15.39 12.25 -5.90
CA THR A 61 14.35 11.73 -6.81
C THR A 61 13.08 11.33 -6.08
N MET A 62 13.17 10.83 -4.84
CA MET A 62 12.00 10.56 -3.99
C MET A 62 11.24 11.85 -3.67
N ILE A 63 11.95 12.90 -3.24
CA ILE A 63 11.35 14.19 -2.86
C ILE A 63 10.64 14.80 -4.07
N LEU A 64 11.28 14.82 -5.23
CA LEU A 64 10.66 15.30 -6.47
C LEU A 64 9.39 14.51 -6.82
N GLY A 65 9.44 13.19 -6.65
CA GLY A 65 8.29 12.32 -6.84
C GLY A 65 7.13 12.65 -5.89
N GLU A 66 7.39 12.85 -4.61
CA GLU A 66 6.36 13.21 -3.62
C GLU A 66 5.78 14.62 -3.86
N VAL A 67 6.59 15.59 -4.29
CA VAL A 67 6.10 16.93 -4.67
C VAL A 67 5.16 16.83 -5.88
N ALA A 68 5.52 16.05 -6.89
CA ALA A 68 4.66 15.79 -8.04
C ALA A 68 3.38 15.03 -7.65
N ASN A 69 3.47 14.10 -6.69
CA ASN A 69 2.32 13.38 -6.14
C ASN A 69 1.34 14.34 -5.47
N PHE A 70 1.87 15.23 -4.63
CA PHE A 70 1.08 16.25 -3.95
C PHE A 70 0.40 17.20 -4.94
N ALA A 71 1.13 17.64 -5.97
CA ALA A 71 0.55 18.44 -7.05
C ALA A 71 -0.58 17.67 -7.76
N ALA A 72 -0.43 16.36 -8.01
CA ALA A 72 -1.48 15.56 -8.63
C ALA A 72 -2.78 15.53 -7.81
N TYR A 73 -2.70 15.46 -6.47
CA TYR A 73 -3.87 15.55 -5.58
C TYR A 73 -4.60 16.89 -5.64
N ALA A 74 -3.92 17.97 -6.05
CA ALA A 74 -4.56 19.27 -6.23
C ALA A 74 -5.40 19.36 -7.52
N PHE A 75 -5.04 18.57 -8.54
CA PHE A 75 -5.69 18.61 -9.87
C PHE A 75 -6.62 17.44 -10.16
N ALA A 76 -6.44 16.30 -9.49
CA ALA A 76 -7.25 15.09 -9.69
C ALA A 76 -7.78 14.54 -8.36
N PRO A 77 -8.97 13.92 -8.37
CA PRO A 77 -9.55 13.32 -7.17
C PRO A 77 -8.69 12.15 -6.66
N ALA A 78 -8.60 12.02 -5.34
CA ALA A 78 -7.76 11.00 -4.68
C ALA A 78 -8.05 9.57 -5.16
N VAL A 79 -9.31 9.25 -5.49
CA VAL A 79 -9.72 7.94 -6.01
C VAL A 79 -8.99 7.55 -7.30
N LEU A 80 -8.60 8.53 -8.13
CA LEU A 80 -7.81 8.29 -9.35
C LEU A 80 -6.31 8.28 -9.08
N VAL A 81 -5.83 9.08 -8.13
CA VAL A 81 -4.40 9.20 -7.80
C VAL A 81 -3.89 8.00 -7.00
N THR A 82 -4.69 7.46 -6.08
CA THR A 82 -4.31 6.30 -5.24
C THR A 82 -3.91 5.04 -6.03
N PRO A 83 -4.66 4.58 -7.06
CA PRO A 83 -4.25 3.42 -7.85
C PRO A 83 -3.00 3.68 -8.71
N LEU A 84 -2.71 4.95 -9.06
CA LEU A 84 -1.49 5.32 -9.79
C LEU A 84 -0.25 5.17 -8.90
N GLY A 85 -0.35 5.44 -7.60
CA GLY A 85 0.73 5.18 -6.65
C GLY A 85 1.21 3.73 -6.66
N ALA A 86 0.32 2.77 -6.93
CA ALA A 86 0.68 1.36 -7.06
C ALA A 86 1.56 1.07 -8.30
N LEU A 87 1.54 1.94 -9.32
CA LEU A 87 2.45 1.87 -10.47
C LEU A 87 3.91 2.08 -10.05
N SER A 88 4.18 2.82 -8.98
CA SER A 88 5.55 3.02 -8.48
C SER A 88 6.22 1.70 -8.09
N ILE A 89 5.44 0.76 -7.56
CA ILE A 89 5.91 -0.59 -7.20
C ILE A 89 6.29 -1.36 -8.48
N ILE A 90 5.49 -1.22 -9.54
CA ILE A 90 5.76 -1.86 -10.84
C ILE A 90 7.01 -1.27 -11.48
N PHE A 91 7.13 0.05 -11.54
CA PHE A 91 8.34 0.72 -12.05
C PHE A 91 9.58 0.29 -11.27
N SER A 92 9.49 0.22 -9.94
CA SER A 92 10.58 -0.25 -9.10
C SER A 92 10.96 -1.70 -9.39
N ALA A 93 9.98 -2.60 -9.51
CA ALA A 93 10.20 -4.02 -9.80
C ALA A 93 10.86 -4.23 -11.18
N VAL A 94 10.39 -3.49 -12.20
CA VAL A 94 10.94 -3.55 -13.56
C VAL A 94 12.37 -3.00 -13.59
N LEU A 95 12.63 -1.83 -13.00
CA LEU A 95 13.98 -1.27 -12.95
C LEU A 95 14.93 -2.14 -12.12
N ALA A 96 14.47 -2.74 -11.02
CA ALA A 96 15.29 -3.65 -10.23
C ALA A 96 15.73 -4.87 -11.04
N HIS A 97 14.84 -5.42 -11.86
CA HIS A 97 15.17 -6.53 -12.77
C HIS A 97 16.25 -6.13 -13.79
N PHE A 98 16.14 -4.95 -14.41
CA PHE A 98 17.11 -4.50 -15.41
C PHE A 98 18.45 -4.05 -14.80
N ILE A 99 18.42 -3.24 -13.74
CA ILE A 99 19.62 -2.59 -13.16
C ILE A 99 20.36 -3.53 -12.21
N LEU A 100 19.65 -4.25 -11.33
CA LEU A 100 20.28 -5.15 -10.35
C LEU A 100 20.40 -6.58 -10.87
N LYS A 101 19.82 -6.90 -12.04
CA LYS A 101 19.73 -8.27 -12.57
C LYS A 101 19.10 -9.25 -11.58
N GLU A 102 18.21 -8.76 -10.73
CA GLU A 102 17.47 -9.59 -9.79
C GLU A 102 16.38 -10.37 -10.54
N ASN A 103 16.37 -11.69 -10.36
CA ASN A 103 15.31 -12.51 -10.93
C ASN A 103 13.98 -12.20 -10.23
N LEU A 104 13.02 -11.67 -10.99
CA LEU A 104 11.65 -11.50 -10.51
C LEU A 104 11.05 -12.88 -10.31
N HIS A 105 10.91 -13.28 -9.04
CA HIS A 105 10.25 -14.54 -8.69
C HIS A 105 8.84 -14.59 -9.29
N MET A 106 8.32 -15.77 -9.64
CA MET A 106 6.98 -15.93 -10.23
C MET A 106 5.88 -15.21 -9.45
N PHE A 107 5.98 -15.20 -8.12
CA PHE A 107 5.05 -14.45 -7.25
C PHE A 107 5.13 -12.93 -7.43
N GLY A 108 6.30 -12.37 -7.72
CA GLY A 108 6.47 -10.94 -8.01
C GLY A 108 5.83 -10.54 -9.34
N VAL A 109 5.93 -11.39 -10.36
CA VAL A 109 5.26 -11.18 -11.65
C VAL A 109 3.74 -11.23 -11.49
N VAL A 110 3.22 -12.24 -10.79
CA VAL A 110 1.79 -12.35 -10.48
C VAL A 110 1.30 -11.11 -9.72
N GLY A 111 2.07 -10.64 -8.73
CA GLY A 111 1.77 -9.41 -7.98
C GLY A 111 1.72 -8.16 -8.88
N CYS A 112 2.65 -8.01 -9.82
CA CYS A 112 2.65 -6.90 -10.78
C CYS A 112 1.41 -6.96 -11.67
N ILE A 113 1.05 -8.13 -12.21
CA ILE A 113 -0.16 -8.30 -13.03
C ILE A 113 -1.41 -7.95 -12.22
N LEU A 114 -1.52 -8.46 -11.00
CA LEU A 114 -2.66 -8.20 -10.12
C LEU A 114 -2.77 -6.71 -9.76
N CYS A 115 -1.64 -6.03 -9.57
CA CYS A 115 -1.57 -4.59 -9.34
C CYS A 115 -2.08 -3.80 -10.56
N VAL A 116 -1.64 -4.14 -11.77
CA VAL A 116 -2.13 -3.51 -13.02
C VAL A 116 -3.63 -3.69 -13.15
N VAL A 117 -4.13 -4.93 -12.98
CA VAL A 117 -5.56 -5.24 -13.07
C VAL A 117 -6.36 -4.46 -12.02
N GLY A 118 -5.86 -4.40 -10.77
CA GLY A 118 -6.49 -3.63 -9.70
C GLY A 118 -6.53 -2.13 -9.98
N SER A 119 -5.40 -1.54 -10.39
CA SER A 119 -5.31 -0.11 -10.71
C SER A 119 -6.21 0.27 -11.89
N VAL A 120 -6.19 -0.51 -12.97
CA VAL A 120 -7.07 -0.30 -14.14
C VAL A 120 -8.53 -0.49 -13.76
N GLY A 121 -8.85 -1.53 -13.00
CA GLY A 121 -10.20 -1.80 -12.53
C GLY A 121 -10.80 -0.63 -11.73
N ILE A 122 -10.01 -0.04 -10.81
CA ILE A 122 -10.40 1.13 -10.02
C ILE A 122 -10.59 2.36 -10.90
N VAL A 123 -9.66 2.63 -11.83
CA VAL A 123 -9.75 3.81 -12.71
C VAL A 123 -10.96 3.71 -13.65
N LEU A 124 -11.23 2.51 -14.21
CA LEU A 124 -12.36 2.30 -15.13
C LEU A 124 -13.72 2.33 -14.43
N HIS A 125 -13.81 1.75 -13.23
CA HIS A 125 -15.08 1.67 -12.49
C HIS A 125 -15.21 2.77 -11.45
N ALA A 126 -14.36 3.80 -11.47
CA ALA A 126 -14.36 4.88 -10.49
C ALA A 126 -15.76 5.52 -10.44
N PRO A 127 -16.58 5.22 -9.41
CA PRO A 127 -17.88 5.84 -9.32
C PRO A 127 -17.68 7.32 -8.99
N LYS A 128 -18.55 8.18 -9.50
CA LYS A 128 -18.63 9.56 -9.02
C LYS A 128 -18.85 9.48 -7.50
N GLU A 129 -17.94 10.06 -6.72
CA GLU A 129 -17.99 10.02 -5.26
C GLU A 129 -19.41 10.38 -4.80
N ARG A 130 -20.16 9.39 -4.30
CA ARG A 130 -21.39 9.71 -3.56
C ARG A 130 -20.94 10.47 -2.32
N LYS A 131 -21.45 11.68 -2.13
CA LYS A 131 -21.28 12.43 -0.89
C LYS A 131 -22.01 11.65 0.19
N ILE A 132 -21.27 10.80 0.91
CA ILE A 132 -21.80 10.13 2.09
C ILE A 132 -21.76 11.18 3.19
N ASP A 133 -22.93 11.71 3.53
CA ASP A 133 -23.05 12.89 4.40
C ASP A 133 -23.11 12.51 5.90
N SER A 134 -23.09 11.22 6.26
CA SER A 134 -23.14 10.82 7.67
C SER A 134 -22.52 9.45 7.99
N MET A 135 -21.88 9.35 9.17
CA MET A 135 -21.35 8.10 9.71
C MET A 135 -22.47 7.05 9.89
N LYS A 136 -23.68 7.47 10.25
CA LYS A 136 -24.84 6.58 10.40
C LYS A 136 -25.17 5.82 9.11
N GLU A 137 -24.95 6.44 7.96
CA GLU A 137 -25.16 5.80 6.66
C GLU A 137 -24.09 4.71 6.43
N ILE A 138 -22.82 4.99 6.74
CA ILE A 138 -21.75 3.99 6.69
C ILE A 138 -22.04 2.82 7.63
N TRP A 139 -22.51 3.11 8.85
CA TRP A 139 -22.90 2.08 9.81
C TRP A 139 -24.07 1.23 9.30
N HIS A 140 -25.05 1.84 8.67
CA HIS A 140 -26.16 1.12 8.04
C HIS A 140 -25.67 0.23 6.89
N LEU A 141 -24.77 0.72 6.03
CA LEU A 141 -24.12 -0.09 5.00
C LEU A 141 -23.30 -1.24 5.60
N ALA A 142 -22.57 -0.99 6.70
CA ALA A 142 -21.82 -2.03 7.41
C ALA A 142 -22.73 -3.06 8.11
N THR A 143 -23.95 -2.67 8.49
CA THR A 143 -24.95 -3.56 9.10
C THR A 143 -25.76 -4.33 8.05
N GLN A 144 -25.59 -4.05 6.76
CA GLN A 144 -26.26 -4.84 5.73
C GLN A 144 -25.80 -6.30 5.79
N PRO A 145 -26.72 -7.26 5.61
CA PRO A 145 -26.42 -8.69 5.79
C PRO A 145 -25.29 -9.16 4.87
N GLY A 146 -25.19 -8.61 3.65
CA GLY A 146 -24.10 -8.93 2.73
C GLY A 146 -22.70 -8.56 3.27
N PHE A 147 -22.57 -7.39 3.89
CA PHE A 147 -21.29 -6.94 4.45
C PHE A 147 -20.90 -7.71 5.71
N ILE A 148 -21.89 -8.01 6.56
CA ILE A 148 -21.67 -8.83 7.76
C ILE A 148 -21.21 -10.24 7.37
N VAL A 149 -21.90 -10.89 6.42
CA VAL A 149 -21.51 -12.23 5.94
C VAL A 149 -20.11 -12.18 5.35
N TYR A 150 -19.80 -11.20 4.49
CA TYR A 150 -18.45 -11.01 3.96
C TYR A 150 -17.39 -10.88 5.08
N SER A 151 -17.63 -10.02 6.05
CA SER A 151 -16.68 -9.76 7.14
C SER A 151 -16.49 -10.99 8.04
N CYS A 152 -17.57 -11.70 8.38
CA CYS A 152 -17.51 -12.93 9.16
C CYS A 152 -16.76 -14.03 8.41
N VAL A 153 -17.03 -14.22 7.12
CA VAL A 153 -16.33 -15.19 6.28
C VAL A 153 -14.85 -14.83 6.16
N ALA A 154 -14.52 -13.56 5.94
CA ALA A 154 -13.13 -13.10 5.86
C ALA A 154 -12.37 -13.38 7.16
N VAL A 155 -12.95 -13.05 8.32
CA VAL A 155 -12.34 -13.33 9.63
C VAL A 155 -12.23 -14.83 9.88
N ALA A 156 -13.27 -15.61 9.59
CA ALA A 156 -13.24 -17.06 9.74
C ALA A 156 -12.17 -17.71 8.86
N CYS A 157 -12.04 -17.28 7.60
CA CYS A 157 -10.99 -17.72 6.69
C CYS A 157 -9.60 -17.36 7.23
N VAL A 158 -9.39 -16.13 7.74
CA VAL A 158 -8.13 -15.72 8.34
C VAL A 158 -7.79 -16.60 9.56
N LEU A 159 -8.72 -16.81 10.48
CA LEU A 159 -8.52 -17.65 11.65
C LEU A 159 -8.23 -19.10 11.25
N PHE A 160 -8.94 -19.64 10.27
CA PHE A 160 -8.70 -20.98 9.74
C PHE A 160 -7.28 -21.10 9.14
N LEU A 161 -6.85 -20.14 8.33
CA LEU A 161 -5.50 -20.11 7.77
C LEU A 161 -4.43 -20.02 8.86
N ILE A 162 -4.65 -19.19 9.89
CA ILE A 162 -3.73 -19.04 11.02
C ILE A 162 -3.63 -20.33 11.83
N PHE A 163 -4.75 -20.90 12.29
CA PHE A 163 -4.69 -22.05 13.20
C PHE A 163 -4.36 -23.36 12.48
N ARG A 164 -4.91 -23.62 11.28
CA ARG A 164 -4.72 -24.92 10.61
C ARG A 164 -3.53 -24.97 9.68
N VAL A 165 -3.23 -23.88 8.98
CA VAL A 165 -2.30 -23.91 7.85
C VAL A 165 -0.90 -23.44 8.26
N VAL A 166 -0.79 -22.43 9.14
CA VAL A 166 0.51 -21.98 9.66
C VAL A 166 1.17 -23.06 10.51
N GLU A 167 0.41 -23.82 11.30
CA GLU A 167 0.98 -24.93 12.10
C GLU A 167 1.41 -26.12 11.24
N ARG A 168 0.73 -26.41 10.13
CA ARG A 168 1.02 -27.60 9.29
C ARG A 168 2.03 -27.38 8.17
N SER A 169 2.16 -26.16 7.66
CA SER A 169 2.92 -25.93 6.42
C SER A 169 4.31 -25.38 6.71
N GLY A 170 5.36 -26.16 6.49
CA GLY A 170 6.76 -25.69 6.55
C GLY A 170 7.30 -25.10 5.24
N HIS A 171 6.65 -25.34 4.09
CA HIS A 171 7.20 -24.97 2.75
C HIS A 171 6.26 -24.14 1.86
N ARG A 172 4.92 -24.18 2.06
CA ARG A 172 3.94 -23.28 1.38
C ARG A 172 3.64 -21.98 2.17
N LEU A 173 4.50 -21.63 3.14
CA LEU A 173 4.29 -20.56 4.12
C LEU A 173 4.05 -19.18 3.47
N MET A 174 4.81 -18.86 2.42
CA MET A 174 4.78 -17.52 1.83
C MET A 174 3.41 -17.16 1.26
N LEU A 175 2.79 -18.08 0.51
CA LEU A 175 1.46 -17.85 -0.07
C LEU A 175 0.37 -17.72 1.00
N VAL A 176 0.47 -18.51 2.07
CA VAL A 176 -0.50 -18.48 3.18
C VAL A 176 -0.44 -17.14 3.91
N TYR A 177 0.76 -16.65 4.20
CA TYR A 177 0.92 -15.34 4.83
C TYR A 177 0.47 -14.19 3.92
N ILE A 178 0.73 -14.26 2.61
CA ILE A 178 0.23 -13.27 1.65
C ILE A 178 -1.31 -13.29 1.60
N ALA A 179 -1.92 -14.47 1.60
CA ALA A 179 -3.38 -14.61 1.63
C ALA A 179 -3.99 -14.02 2.91
N ILE A 180 -3.40 -14.28 4.08
CA ILE A 180 -3.81 -13.67 5.35
C ILE A 180 -3.69 -12.15 5.28
N CYS A 181 -2.55 -11.63 4.81
CA CYS A 181 -2.33 -10.19 4.67
C CYS A 181 -3.30 -9.54 3.68
N SER A 182 -3.68 -10.23 2.60
CA SER A 182 -4.62 -9.76 1.59
C SER A 182 -6.06 -9.70 2.13
N LEU A 183 -6.52 -10.76 2.81
CA LEU A 183 -7.84 -10.79 3.44
C LEU A 183 -7.96 -9.71 4.52
N MET A 184 -6.97 -9.62 5.41
CA MET A 184 -6.92 -8.55 6.42
C MET A 184 -6.82 -7.17 5.78
N GLY A 185 -6.07 -7.03 4.69
CA GLY A 185 -5.93 -5.77 3.95
C GLY A 185 -7.23 -5.29 3.35
N SER A 186 -8.06 -6.19 2.83
CA SER A 186 -9.39 -5.84 2.33
C SER A 186 -10.27 -5.23 3.44
N LEU A 187 -10.24 -5.79 4.65
CA LEU A 187 -10.97 -5.26 5.82
C LEU A 187 -10.39 -3.93 6.28
N THR A 188 -9.06 -3.79 6.28
CA THR A 188 -8.38 -2.53 6.60
C THR A 188 -8.78 -1.42 5.63
N VAL A 189 -8.80 -1.65 4.31
CA VAL A 189 -9.15 -0.62 3.32
C VAL A 189 -10.56 -0.09 3.55
N ILE A 190 -11.52 -0.98 3.82
CA ILE A 190 -12.91 -0.58 4.08
C ILE A 190 -13.02 0.22 5.39
N SER A 191 -12.35 -0.26 6.44
CA SER A 191 -12.38 0.39 7.75
C SER A 191 -11.66 1.74 7.74
N VAL A 192 -10.52 1.86 7.05
CA VAL A 192 -9.81 3.13 6.85
C VAL A 192 -10.67 4.10 6.06
N LYS A 193 -11.40 3.64 5.03
CA LYS A 193 -12.34 4.49 4.30
C LYS A 193 -13.44 5.05 5.21
N ALA A 194 -14.00 4.22 6.10
CA ALA A 194 -14.98 4.67 7.09
C ALA A 194 -14.40 5.72 8.04
N VAL A 195 -13.18 5.50 8.55
CA VAL A 195 -12.47 6.45 9.42
C VAL A 195 -12.13 7.75 8.69
N ALA A 196 -11.70 7.67 7.43
CA ALA A 196 -11.37 8.85 6.62
C ALA A 196 -12.60 9.73 6.36
N ILE A 197 -13.77 9.13 6.10
CA ILE A 197 -15.02 9.89 5.96
C ILE A 197 -15.43 10.51 7.30
N ALA A 198 -15.33 9.75 8.40
CA ALA A 198 -15.61 10.27 9.75
C ALA A 198 -14.70 11.48 10.10
N LEU A 199 -13.41 11.39 9.78
CA LEU A 199 -12.44 12.49 9.92
C LEU A 199 -12.83 13.70 9.06
N LYS A 200 -13.12 13.51 7.77
CA LYS A 200 -13.54 14.59 6.87
C LYS A 200 -14.78 15.32 7.41
N LEU A 201 -15.77 14.57 7.89
CA LEU A 201 -17.00 15.12 8.43
C LEU A 201 -16.79 15.82 9.80
N SER A 202 -15.82 15.34 10.58
CA SER A 202 -15.39 15.97 11.84
C SER A 202 -14.69 17.31 11.62
N PHE A 203 -13.79 17.39 10.65
CA PHE A 203 -13.17 18.65 10.26
C PHE A 203 -14.15 19.62 9.59
N GLY A 204 -15.22 19.11 8.99
CA GLY A 204 -16.34 19.90 8.46
C GLY A 204 -17.30 20.47 9.51
N GLY A 205 -17.01 20.30 10.82
CA GLY A 205 -17.75 20.95 11.91
C GLY A 205 -18.73 20.05 12.67
N SER A 206 -18.86 18.76 12.33
CA SER A 206 -19.72 17.83 13.08
C SER A 206 -18.89 16.70 13.71
N ASN A 207 -18.66 16.75 15.02
CA ASN A 207 -17.72 15.88 15.70
C ASN A 207 -18.16 14.39 15.69
N GLN A 208 -17.71 13.62 14.69
CA GLN A 208 -18.08 12.20 14.52
C GLN A 208 -17.35 11.27 15.51
N PHE A 209 -16.37 11.77 16.26
CA PHE A 209 -15.64 11.01 17.30
C PHE A 209 -16.45 10.74 18.57
N ILE A 210 -17.60 11.41 18.71
CA ILE A 210 -18.54 11.18 19.80
C ILE A 210 -19.24 9.82 19.63
N TYR A 211 -19.35 9.34 18.38
CA TYR A 211 -20.00 8.08 18.06
C TYR A 211 -19.09 6.89 18.33
N VAL A 212 -19.59 5.91 19.09
CA VAL A 212 -18.92 4.63 19.39
C VAL A 212 -18.52 3.87 18.12
N GLN A 213 -19.30 4.04 17.05
CA GLN A 213 -19.08 3.43 15.75
C GLN A 213 -17.73 3.82 15.14
N THR A 214 -17.26 5.06 15.33
CA THR A 214 -15.97 5.54 14.81
C THR A 214 -14.82 4.83 15.53
N TRP A 215 -14.92 4.67 16.85
CA TRP A 215 -13.94 3.94 17.66
C TRP A 215 -13.87 2.46 17.29
N PHE A 216 -15.00 1.83 16.99
CA PHE A 216 -15.04 0.46 16.50
C PHE A 216 -14.19 0.28 15.23
N PHE A 217 -14.39 1.11 14.20
CA PHE A 217 -13.59 1.02 12.97
C PHE A 217 -12.11 1.31 13.21
N ILE A 218 -11.76 2.23 14.10
CA ILE A 218 -10.36 2.51 14.46
C ILE A 218 -9.71 1.27 15.08
N VAL A 219 -10.37 0.64 16.06
CA VAL A 219 -9.85 -0.58 16.70
C VAL A 219 -9.66 -1.70 15.68
N VAL A 220 -10.62 -1.89 14.77
CA VAL A 220 -10.51 -2.89 13.68
C VAL A 220 -9.31 -2.59 12.79
N VAL A 221 -9.10 -1.33 12.36
CA VAL A 221 -7.92 -0.92 11.57
C VAL A 221 -6.64 -1.22 12.33
N THR A 222 -6.56 -0.86 13.61
CA THR A 222 -5.36 -1.08 14.43
C THR A 222 -5.03 -2.56 14.54
N ILE A 223 -6.01 -3.41 14.89
CA ILE A 223 -5.82 -4.86 15.00
C ILE A 223 -5.39 -5.43 13.64
N CYS A 224 -6.06 -5.06 12.55
CA CYS A 224 -5.72 -5.56 11.22
C CYS A 224 -4.31 -5.17 10.81
N CYS A 225 -3.91 -3.92 11.05
CA CYS A 225 -2.57 -3.43 10.75
C CYS A 225 -1.49 -4.16 11.57
N LEU A 226 -1.72 -4.36 12.88
CA LEU A 226 -0.78 -5.10 13.74
C LEU A 226 -0.59 -6.54 13.27
N VAL A 227 -1.68 -7.22 12.91
CA VAL A 227 -1.65 -8.57 12.36
C VAL A 227 -0.87 -8.59 11.04
N GLN A 228 -1.15 -7.68 10.12
CA GLN A 228 -0.43 -7.55 8.84
C GLN A 228 1.06 -7.31 9.05
N LEU A 229 1.45 -6.39 9.93
CA LEU A 229 2.85 -6.10 10.23
C LEU A 229 3.57 -7.31 10.84
N ASN A 230 2.93 -8.04 11.74
CA ASN A 230 3.51 -9.25 12.33
C ASN A 230 3.78 -10.32 11.26
N TYR A 231 2.79 -10.60 10.41
CA TYR A 231 2.91 -11.62 9.37
C TYR A 231 3.84 -11.19 8.24
N LEU A 232 3.83 -9.93 7.83
CA LEU A 232 4.78 -9.39 6.86
C LEU A 232 6.22 -9.53 7.38
N ASN A 233 6.46 -9.23 8.66
CA ASN A 233 7.78 -9.40 9.28
C ASN A 233 8.21 -10.88 9.30
N LYS A 234 7.29 -11.81 9.57
CA LYS A 234 7.57 -13.26 9.45
C LYS A 234 7.90 -13.67 8.01
N VAL A 235 7.16 -13.16 7.01
CA VAL A 235 7.46 -13.42 5.59
C VAL A 235 8.86 -12.91 5.23
N SER A 236 9.19 -11.69 5.63
CA SER A 236 10.49 -11.09 5.37
C SER A 236 11.66 -11.90 5.96
N LYS A 237 11.49 -12.43 7.18
CA LYS A 237 12.47 -13.33 7.81
C LYS A 237 12.57 -14.67 7.07
N CYS A 238 11.44 -15.26 6.70
CA CYS A 238 11.38 -16.55 6.02
C CYS A 238 11.89 -16.51 4.56
N SER A 239 11.75 -15.36 3.89
CA SER A 239 12.16 -15.16 2.50
C SER A 239 13.64 -14.74 2.35
N GLY A 240 14.39 -14.59 3.44
CA GLY A 240 15.76 -14.06 3.41
C GLY A 240 15.88 -12.59 2.96
N ILE A 241 14.76 -11.90 2.74
CA ILE A 241 14.72 -10.53 2.18
C ILE A 241 15.38 -9.51 3.12
N TRP A 242 15.38 -9.76 4.44
CA TRP A 242 16.09 -8.92 5.42
C TRP A 242 17.56 -9.28 5.64
N ILE A 243 18.06 -10.39 5.10
CA ILE A 243 19.50 -10.71 5.12
C ILE A 243 20.20 -10.08 3.89
N HIS A 244 19.42 -9.63 2.91
CA HIS A 244 19.90 -9.14 1.62
C HIS A 244 19.43 -7.74 1.19
N SER A 245 18.80 -6.95 2.08
CA SER A 245 18.49 -5.54 1.81
C SER A 245 19.10 -4.58 2.82
#